data_AF-A0A7X8I878-F1
#
_entry.id   AF-A0A7X8I878-F1
#
_cell.length_a   1.000
_cell.length_b   1.000
_cell.length_c   1.000
_cell.angle_alpha   90.00
_cell.angle_beta   90.00
_cell.angle_gamma   90.00
#
_symmetry.space_group_name_H-M   'P 1'
#
loop_
_entity.id
_entity.type
_entity.pdbx_description
1 polymer ?
#
loop_
_entity_poly.entity_id
_entity_poly.type
_entity_poly.pdbx_seq_one_letter_code
_entity_poly.pdbx_strand_id
1 'polypeptide(L)' 'MGKFLVAAGAAIALAGVLLWAGGRFFPMLGRLPGDIVISRKNLTVFFPVTTMIIISVVLTVLANLLSKWIK' A
#
# COMPACT_ATOMS: atom_id res chain seq x y z
N MET A 1 25.22 8.22 -5.21
CA MET A 1 24.96 6.77 -5.26
C MET A 1 24.36 6.21 -3.97
N GLY A 2 24.98 6.34 -2.79
CA GLY A 2 24.46 5.72 -1.55
C GLY A 2 23.02 6.09 -1.18
N LYS A 3 22.63 7.33 -1.41
CA LYS A 3 21.27 7.76 -1.11
C LYS A 3 20.22 7.17 -2.12
N PHE A 4 20.60 6.82 -3.36
CA PHE A 4 19.72 6.11 -4.32
C PHE A 4 19.50 4.66 -3.87
N LEU A 5 20.54 4.05 -3.29
CA LEU A 5 20.45 2.75 -2.60
C LEU A 5 19.45 2.79 -1.44
N VAL A 6 19.43 3.87 -0.65
CA VAL A 6 18.47 4.04 0.45
C VAL A 6 17.03 4.15 -0.08
N ALA A 7 16.80 4.93 -1.15
CA ALA A 7 15.48 5.07 -1.76
C ALA A 7 14.97 3.74 -2.35
N ALA A 8 15.84 3.01 -3.05
CA ALA A 8 15.52 1.69 -3.60
C ALA A 8 15.23 0.67 -2.48
N GLY A 9 16.03 0.66 -1.42
CA GLY A 9 15.80 -0.19 -0.25
C GLY A 9 14.46 0.10 0.44
N ALA A 10 14.09 1.37 0.60
CA ALA A 10 12.80 1.76 1.15
C ALA A 10 11.63 1.30 0.27
N ALA A 11 11.74 1.46 -1.05
CA ALA A 11 10.71 1.01 -2.00
C ALA A 11 10.54 -0.52 -1.98
N ILE A 12 11.63 -1.28 -1.92
CA ILE A 12 11.62 -2.74 -1.84
C ILE A 12 11.03 -3.20 -0.50
N ALA A 13 11.42 -2.59 0.61
CA ALA A 13 10.87 -2.90 1.93
C ALA A 13 9.35 -2.64 1.97
N LEU A 14 8.90 -1.54 1.37
CA LEU A 14 7.49 -1.21 1.22
C LEU A 14 6.72 -2.23 0.38
N ALA A 15 7.26 -2.62 -0.77
CA ALA A 15 6.68 -3.68 -1.60
C ALA A 15 6.62 -5.01 -0.83
N GLY A 16 7.67 -5.35 -0.08
CA GLY A 16 7.71 -6.54 0.77
C GLY A 16 6.66 -6.51 1.88
N VAL A 17 6.47 -5.38 2.55
CA VAL A 17 5.42 -5.21 3.58
C VAL A 17 4.04 -5.30 2.95
N LEU A 18 3.82 -4.70 1.77
CA LEU A 18 2.54 -4.79 1.05
C LEU A 18 2.24 -6.22 0.59
N LEU A 19 3.24 -6.97 0.12
CA LEU A 19 3.09 -8.37 -0.27
C LEU A 19 2.95 -9.31 0.94
N TRP A 20 3.61 -9.02 2.06
CA TRP A 20 3.51 -9.80 3.29
C TRP A 20 2.17 -9.56 4.00
N ALA A 21 1.76 -8.30 4.12
CA ALA A 21 0.44 -7.94 4.59
C ALA A 21 -0.61 -8.50 3.64
N GLY A 22 -0.49 -8.24 2.33
CA GLY A 22 -1.33 -8.83 1.30
C GLY A 22 -1.44 -10.34 1.46
N GLY A 23 -0.34 -11.08 1.43
CA GLY A 23 -0.33 -12.56 1.51
C GLY A 23 -0.91 -13.11 2.83
N ARG A 24 -0.81 -12.38 3.94
CA ARG A 24 -1.40 -12.76 5.23
C ARG A 24 -2.88 -12.35 5.34
N PHE A 25 -3.32 -11.34 4.61
CA PHE A 25 -4.72 -10.87 4.54
C PHE A 25 -5.51 -11.49 3.35
N PHE A 26 -4.83 -12.05 2.33
CA PHE A 26 -5.42 -12.70 1.16
C PHE A 26 -6.18 -14.02 1.42
N PRO A 27 -5.91 -14.85 2.45
CA PRO A 27 -6.80 -15.98 2.75
C PRO A 27 -8.18 -15.53 3.27
N MET A 28 -8.38 -14.24 3.56
CA MET A 28 -9.65 -13.66 4.02
C MET A 28 -10.09 -12.50 3.11
N LEU A 29 -10.24 -12.82 1.81
CA LEU A 29 -10.66 -12.00 0.66
C LEU A 29 -12.08 -11.39 0.79
N GLY A 30 -12.39 -10.81 1.95
CA GLY A 30 -13.67 -10.20 2.26
C GLY A 30 -13.76 -9.49 3.61
N ARG A 31 -12.72 -9.51 4.47
CA ARG A 31 -12.76 -8.87 5.80
C ARG A 31 -11.38 -8.36 6.26
N LEU A 32 -10.76 -7.44 5.53
CA LEU A 32 -9.78 -6.58 6.21
C LEU A 32 -10.55 -5.59 7.10
N PRO A 33 -10.20 -5.45 8.40
CA PRO A 33 -10.80 -4.41 9.24
C PRO A 33 -10.45 -3.04 8.64
N GLY A 34 -11.44 -2.38 8.01
CA GLY A 34 -11.28 -1.10 7.31
C GLY A 34 -11.68 -1.14 5.82
N ASP A 35 -11.68 -2.31 5.17
CA ASP A 35 -12.18 -2.46 3.80
C ASP A 35 -13.69 -2.75 3.83
N ILE A 36 -14.47 -1.88 3.20
CA ILE A 36 -15.93 -1.98 3.19
C ILE A 36 -16.32 -2.96 2.09
N VAL A 37 -16.66 -4.19 2.50
CA VAL A 37 -17.17 -5.22 1.60
C VAL A 37 -18.67 -5.32 1.78
N ILE A 38 -19.41 -4.71 0.85
CA ILE A 38 -20.87 -4.81 0.83
C ILE A 38 -21.22 -5.92 -0.16
N SER A 39 -21.57 -7.10 0.37
CA SER A 39 -22.09 -8.20 -0.43
C SER A 39 -23.62 -8.27 -0.28
N ARG A 40 -24.32 -7.96 -1.37
CA ARG A 40 -25.77 -8.16 -1.57
C ARG A 40 -25.97 -9.34 -2.53
N LYS A 41 -27.17 -9.92 -2.54
CA LYS A 41 -27.61 -11.12 -3.31
C LYS A 41 -27.09 -11.25 -4.76
N ASN A 42 -26.73 -10.15 -5.44
CA ASN A 42 -26.15 -10.14 -6.80
C ASN A 42 -25.02 -9.10 -7.00
N LEU A 43 -24.57 -8.41 -5.94
CA LEU A 43 -23.62 -7.29 -6.05
C LEU A 43 -22.64 -7.33 -4.88
N THR A 44 -21.36 -7.50 -5.20
CA THR A 44 -20.26 -7.37 -4.25
C THR A 44 -19.49 -6.11 -4.57
N VAL A 45 -19.58 -5.11 -3.70
CA VAL A 45 -18.83 -3.86 -3.82
C VAL A 45 -17.69 -3.90 -2.82
N PHE A 46 -16.46 -3.83 -3.32
CA PHE A 46 -15.23 -3.82 -2.54
C PHE A 46 -14.66 -2.39 -2.52
N PHE A 47 -14.62 -1.77 -1.34
CA PHE A 47 -14.03 -0.45 -1.13
C PHE A 47 -12.74 -0.56 -0.31
N PRO A 48 -11.57 -0.65 -0.97
CA PRO A 48 -10.29 -0.80 -0.30
C PRO A 48 -9.72 0.54 0.18
N VAL A 49 -10.45 1.21 1.09
CA VAL A 49 -10.09 2.54 1.60
C VAL A 49 -8.73 2.52 2.28
N THR A 50 -8.48 1.48 3.09
CA THR A 50 -7.22 1.32 3.83
C THR A 50 -6.04 1.19 2.88
N THR A 51 -6.21 0.40 1.81
CA THR A 51 -5.19 0.19 0.79
C THR A 51 -4.87 1.50 0.06
N MET A 52 -5.88 2.27 -0.32
CA MET A 52 -5.68 3.55 -1.01
C MET A 52 -4.97 4.59 -0.14
N ILE A 53 -5.27 4.65 1.16
CA ILE A 53 -4.58 5.54 2.10
C ILE A 53 -3.10 5.16 2.23
N ILE A 54 -2.80 3.88 2.40
CA ILE A 54 -1.41 3.39 2.51
C ILE A 54 -0.62 3.75 1.25
N ILE A 55 -1.16 3.41 0.08
CA ILE A 55 -0.51 3.72 -1.22
C ILE A 55 -0.24 5.22 -1.34
N SER A 56 -1.21 6.07 -0.99
CA SER A 56 -1.09 7.52 -1.05
C SER A 56 0.02 8.06 -0.13
N VAL A 57 0.05 7.64 1.13
CA VAL A 57 1.09 8.05 2.10
C VAL A 57 2.47 7.62 1.62
N VAL A 58 2.59 6.40 1.12
CA VAL A 58 3.85 5.85 0.60
C VAL A 58 4.36 6.65 -0.60
N LEU A 59 3.51 6.87 -1.60
CA LEU A 59 3.84 7.70 -2.77
C LEU A 59 4.22 9.11 -2.35
N THR A 60 3.52 9.69 -1.38
CA THR A 60 3.79 11.04 -0.87
C THR A 60 5.14 11.11 -0.17
N VAL A 61 5.48 10.11 0.66
CA VAL A 61 6.79 10.04 1.33
C VAL A 61 7.91 9.86 0.32
N LEU A 62 7.76 8.96 -0.65
CA LEU A 62 8.74 8.76 -1.73
C LEU A 62 8.90 10.01 -2.59
N ALA A 63 7.80 10.64 -3.02
CA ALA A 63 7.83 11.87 -3.80
C ALA A 63 8.48 13.03 -3.03
N ASN A 64 8.21 13.17 -1.74
CA ASN A 64 8.85 14.18 -0.90
C ASN A 64 10.34 13.91 -0.71
N LEU A 65 10.74 12.65 -0.49
CA LEU A 65 12.14 12.26 -0.40
C LEU A 65 12.89 12.57 -1.71
N LEU A 66 12.28 12.27 -2.86
CA LEU A 66 12.84 12.59 -4.18
C LEU A 66 12.90 14.10 -4.44
N SER A 67 11.83 14.84 -4.14
CA SER A 67 11.75 16.29 -4.31
C SER A 67 12.78 17.05 -3.45
N LYS A 68 12.96 16.61 -2.20
CA LYS A 68 13.96 17.18 -1.27
C LYS A 68 15.40 16.85 -1.66
N TRP A 69 15.58 15.99 -2.65
CA TRP A 69 16.87 15.54 -3.17
C TRP A 69 17.23 16.11 -4.53
N ILE A 70 16.23 16.51 -5.31
CA ILE A 70 16.37 17.21 -6.59
C ILE A 70 16.69 18.69 -6.34
N LYS A 71 16.32 19.22 -5.18
CA LYS A 71 16.70 20.55 -4.68
C LYS A 71 18.03 20.50 -3.93
#